data_AF-A0A382WHY6-F1
#
_entry.id   AF-A0A382WHY6-F1
#
_cell.length_a   1.000
_cell.length_b   1.000
_cell.length_c   1.000
_cell.angle_alpha   90.00
_cell.angle_beta   90.00
_cell.angle_gamma   90.00
#
_symmetry.space_group_name_H-M   'P 1'
#
loop_
_entity.id
_entity.type
_entity.pdbx_description
1 polymer ?
#
loop_
_entity_poly.entity_id
_entity_poly.type
_entity_poly.pdbx_seq_one_letter_code
_entity_poly.pdbx_strand_id
1 'polypeptide(L)'
;GQWAFINPSDAYFLDALKSQEVTVIHQYFDIFSECVRVVPSVSFDSRDITRTGFEVTQKVGNHTHIFTPFVALEKSHTDVMIFLPKAKTHFQMLLRMAASMVGQNGRIHVVGENKGGIKSAAKLMDQYGPTQKVDSARHCSLITVLVEEPHLAFEPDAWLDMNTYHVEGTAWQVASMPGVFSYKELDAGTELLLEKLSTSLSGEILDFACGAGVIASYIMLKYPHLKLHLTDVSALAVYCSALTLAENGLAATLYAADGLHGFTQKVQHIVTNPPFH
;
A
#
# COMPACT_ATOMS: atom_id res chain seq x y z
N GLY A 1 2.24 20.81 -17.47
CA GLY A 1 3.28 19.77 -17.28
C GLY A 1 2.62 18.41 -17.29
N GLN A 2 3.41 17.35 -17.13
CA GLN A 2 2.88 15.99 -16.93
C GLN A 2 2.71 15.77 -15.42
N TRP A 3 1.48 15.53 -14.98
CA TRP A 3 1.11 15.47 -13.56
C TRP A 3 0.81 14.05 -13.12
N ALA A 4 1.34 13.68 -11.95
CA ALA A 4 0.92 12.49 -11.22
C ALA A 4 0.43 12.82 -9.81
N PHE A 5 -0.56 12.07 -9.34
CA PHE A 5 -1.11 12.14 -7.99
C PHE A 5 -0.90 10.80 -7.28
N ILE A 6 -0.43 10.81 -6.04
CA ILE A 6 -0.19 9.61 -5.24
C ILE A 6 -1.12 9.63 -4.03
N ASN A 7 -1.94 8.58 -3.93
CA ASN A 7 -2.90 8.31 -2.86
C ASN A 7 -3.87 9.47 -2.56
N PRO A 8 -4.61 9.99 -3.55
CA PRO A 8 -5.64 11.00 -3.28
C PRO A 8 -6.59 10.54 -2.16
N SER A 9 -7.05 11.50 -1.34
CA SER A 9 -7.92 11.20 -0.19
C SER A 9 -9.33 10.75 -0.58
N ASP A 10 -9.78 11.13 -1.77
CA ASP A 10 -11.11 10.85 -2.29
C ASP A 10 -11.11 10.91 -3.83
N ALA A 11 -12.12 10.28 -4.43
CA ALA A 11 -12.30 10.29 -5.88
C ALA A 11 -12.81 11.64 -6.42
N TYR A 12 -13.50 12.44 -5.59
CA TYR A 12 -14.17 13.68 -6.03
C TYR A 12 -13.21 14.80 -6.42
N PHE A 13 -12.03 14.85 -5.80
CA PHE A 13 -10.98 15.79 -6.18
C PHE A 13 -10.66 15.73 -7.68
N LEU A 14 -10.68 14.53 -8.27
CA LEU A 14 -10.33 14.33 -9.68
C LEU A 14 -11.39 14.88 -10.64
N ASP A 15 -12.65 15.06 -10.22
CA ASP A 15 -13.69 15.66 -11.05
C ASP A 15 -13.33 17.09 -11.47
N ALA A 16 -12.60 17.82 -10.61
CA ALA A 16 -12.08 19.16 -10.90
C ALA A 16 -10.99 19.14 -11.99
N LEU A 17 -10.36 17.99 -12.24
CA LEU A 17 -9.28 17.78 -13.20
C LEU A 17 -9.71 16.98 -14.43
N LYS A 18 -11.01 16.75 -14.64
CA LYS A 18 -11.53 15.88 -15.73
C LYS A 18 -11.05 16.24 -17.14
N SER A 19 -10.70 17.51 -17.40
CA SER A 19 -10.21 17.99 -18.70
C SER A 19 -8.69 17.85 -18.88
N GLN A 20 -7.97 17.46 -17.83
CA GLN A 20 -6.51 17.31 -17.84
C GLN A 20 -6.13 15.84 -17.99
N GLU A 21 -5.04 15.59 -18.72
CA GLU A 21 -4.39 14.28 -18.74
C GLU A 21 -3.50 14.14 -17.50
N VAL A 22 -3.84 13.20 -16.62
CA VAL A 22 -3.11 12.98 -15.37
C VAL A 22 -2.99 11.48 -15.07
N THR A 23 -1.91 11.12 -14.38
CA THR A 23 -1.72 9.78 -13.81
C THR A 23 -2.07 9.81 -12.33
N VAL A 24 -2.78 8.79 -11.86
CA VAL A 24 -3.17 8.66 -10.45
C VAL A 24 -2.73 7.30 -9.95
N ILE A 25 -1.81 7.29 -8.99
CA ILE A 25 -1.26 6.10 -8.36
C ILE A 25 -1.98 5.88 -7.04
N HIS A 26 -2.53 4.68 -6.88
CA HIS A 26 -3.32 4.27 -5.73
C HIS A 26 -2.64 3.10 -5.03
N GLN A 27 -2.37 3.26 -3.75
CA GLN A 27 -2.01 2.14 -2.86
C GLN A 27 -3.21 1.65 -2.05
N TYR A 28 -4.38 2.28 -2.19
CA TYR A 28 -5.62 1.91 -1.49
C TYR A 28 -6.73 1.63 -2.51
N PHE A 29 -7.32 0.44 -2.40
CA PHE A 29 -8.23 -0.10 -3.41
C PHE A 29 -9.61 0.53 -3.37
N ASP A 30 -10.08 0.96 -2.20
CA ASP A 30 -11.33 1.70 -2.01
C ASP A 30 -11.37 2.95 -2.90
N ILE A 31 -10.38 3.84 -2.78
CA ILE A 31 -10.30 5.07 -3.58
C ILE A 31 -10.08 4.76 -5.07
N PHE A 32 -9.25 3.75 -5.39
CA PHE A 32 -9.09 3.30 -6.78
C PHE A 32 -10.44 2.87 -7.37
N SER A 33 -11.19 2.04 -6.64
CA SER A 33 -12.48 1.49 -7.06
C SER A 33 -13.54 2.57 -7.24
N GLU A 34 -13.57 3.57 -6.34
CA GLU A 34 -14.46 4.74 -6.45
C GLU A 34 -14.14 5.59 -7.68
N CYS A 35 -12.85 5.75 -8.00
CA CYS A 35 -12.42 6.50 -9.17
C CYS A 35 -12.83 5.79 -10.47
N VAL A 36 -12.64 4.46 -10.55
CA VAL A 36 -12.84 3.72 -11.80
C VAL A 36 -14.25 3.19 -11.98
N ARG A 37 -15.01 3.02 -10.89
CA ARG A 37 -16.43 2.60 -10.83
C ARG A 37 -16.80 1.27 -11.52
N VAL A 38 -15.82 0.51 -12.00
CA VAL A 38 -16.04 -0.71 -12.79
C VAL A 38 -15.43 -1.97 -12.18
N VAL A 39 -14.64 -1.85 -11.11
CA VAL A 39 -13.93 -2.98 -10.50
C VAL A 39 -14.24 -3.04 -8.99
N PRO A 40 -15.10 -3.97 -8.53
CA PRO A 40 -15.45 -4.08 -7.11
C PRO A 40 -14.35 -4.77 -6.27
N SER A 41 -13.49 -5.55 -6.91
CA SER A 41 -12.32 -6.21 -6.32
C SER A 41 -11.37 -6.68 -7.41
N VAL A 42 -10.10 -6.89 -7.09
CA VAL A 42 -9.15 -7.61 -7.95
C VAL A 42 -8.60 -8.80 -7.20
N SER A 43 -8.58 -9.98 -7.83
CA SER A 43 -7.96 -11.17 -7.28
C SER A 43 -6.61 -11.45 -7.94
N PHE A 44 -5.64 -11.91 -7.16
CA PHE A 44 -4.32 -12.31 -7.60
C PHE A 44 -4.02 -13.73 -7.12
N ASP A 45 -3.36 -14.54 -7.94
CA ASP A 45 -2.61 -15.67 -7.41
C ASP A 45 -1.33 -15.11 -6.78
N SER A 46 -1.08 -15.42 -5.50
CA SER A 46 0.13 -14.95 -4.80
C SER A 46 1.43 -15.24 -5.55
N ARG A 47 1.46 -16.29 -6.38
CA ARG A 47 2.64 -16.70 -7.16
C ARG A 47 2.94 -15.79 -8.35
N ASP A 48 1.95 -15.02 -8.81
CA ASP A 48 2.10 -14.07 -9.91
C ASP A 48 2.68 -12.73 -9.42
N ILE A 49 2.68 -12.49 -8.10
CA ILE A 49 3.26 -11.30 -7.49
C ILE A 49 4.71 -11.62 -7.10
N THR A 50 5.64 -10.98 -7.81
CA THR A 50 7.08 -11.11 -7.55
C THR A 50 7.64 -9.83 -6.94
N ARG A 51 8.96 -9.77 -6.68
CA ARG A 51 9.64 -8.58 -6.13
C ARG A 51 9.50 -7.31 -6.98
N THR A 52 9.08 -7.43 -8.24
CA THR A 52 8.79 -6.28 -9.11
C THR A 52 7.44 -5.63 -8.81
N GLY A 53 6.66 -6.16 -7.86
CA GLY A 53 5.32 -5.69 -7.55
C GLY A 53 4.27 -6.23 -8.52
N PHE A 54 3.10 -5.59 -8.52
CA PHE A 54 2.01 -5.83 -9.46
C PHE A 54 1.39 -4.50 -9.85
N GLU A 55 0.63 -4.48 -10.94
CA GLU A 55 -0.09 -3.28 -11.37
C GLU A 55 -1.46 -3.63 -11.93
N VAL A 56 -2.48 -2.86 -11.55
CA VAL A 56 -3.79 -2.85 -12.21
C VAL A 56 -4.06 -1.45 -12.74
N THR A 57 -4.12 -1.33 -14.07
CA THR A 57 -4.31 -0.04 -14.74
C THR A 57 -5.69 0.09 -15.37
N GLN A 58 -6.31 1.24 -15.15
CA GLN A 58 -7.61 1.61 -15.72
C GLN A 58 -7.59 3.03 -16.27
N LYS A 59 -8.23 3.23 -17.43
CA LYS A 59 -8.38 4.56 -18.04
C LYS A 59 -9.81 5.05 -17.90
N VAL A 60 -9.98 6.23 -17.29
CA VAL A 60 -11.29 6.85 -17.05
C VAL A 60 -11.23 8.27 -17.61
N GLY A 61 -11.88 8.49 -18.75
CA GLY A 61 -11.75 9.75 -19.48
C GLY A 61 -10.28 10.05 -19.82
N ASN A 62 -9.77 11.17 -19.31
CA ASN A 62 -8.38 11.61 -19.52
C ASN A 62 -7.41 11.12 -18.44
N HIS A 63 -7.89 10.35 -17.45
CA HIS A 63 -7.07 9.92 -16.31
C HIS A 63 -6.63 8.47 -16.47
N THR A 64 -5.37 8.20 -16.12
CA THR A 64 -4.83 6.85 -15.99
C THR A 64 -4.67 6.52 -14.52
N HIS A 65 -5.46 5.58 -14.03
CA HIS A 65 -5.44 5.11 -12.65
C HIS A 65 -4.65 3.82 -12.55
N ILE A 66 -3.70 3.77 -11.62
CA ILE A 66 -2.76 2.68 -11.43
C ILE A 66 -2.86 2.22 -9.97
N PHE A 67 -3.40 1.03 -9.73
CA PHE A 67 -3.37 0.40 -8.42
C PHE A 67 -2.14 -0.50 -8.30
N THR A 68 -1.23 -0.14 -7.39
CA THR A 68 0.09 -0.79 -7.27
C THR A 68 0.72 -0.50 -5.90
N PRO A 69 1.54 -1.41 -5.32
CA PRO A 69 2.32 -1.12 -4.12
C PRO A 69 3.35 -0.01 -4.33
N PHE A 70 3.91 0.14 -5.54
CA PHE A 70 4.91 1.17 -5.85
C PHE A 70 5.11 1.30 -7.36
N VAL A 71 5.82 2.35 -7.79
CA VAL A 71 6.26 2.50 -9.18
C VAL A 71 7.76 2.77 -9.23
N ALA A 72 8.43 2.20 -10.22
CA ALA A 72 9.84 2.44 -10.53
C ALA A 72 10.00 3.33 -11.79
N LEU A 73 9.13 4.33 -11.94
CA LEU A 73 9.18 5.26 -13.07
C LEU A 73 10.28 6.30 -12.87
N GLU A 74 10.98 6.65 -13.95
CA GLU A 74 12.06 7.63 -13.96
C GLU A 74 11.77 8.77 -14.96
N LYS A 75 11.94 10.02 -14.51
CA LYS A 75 11.82 11.24 -15.35
C LYS A 75 10.58 11.25 -16.26
N SER A 76 9.45 10.77 -15.73
CA SER A 76 8.20 10.55 -16.46
C SER A 76 7.19 11.68 -16.27
N HIS A 77 7.36 12.51 -15.24
CA HIS A 77 6.44 13.58 -14.87
C HIS A 77 7.19 14.87 -14.56
N THR A 78 6.55 16.02 -14.73
CA THR A 78 7.12 17.30 -14.31
C THR A 78 6.75 17.66 -12.87
N ASP A 79 5.58 17.20 -12.42
CA ASP A 79 5.03 17.52 -11.11
C ASP A 79 4.36 16.26 -10.52
N VAL A 80 4.66 15.95 -9.25
CA VAL A 80 4.01 14.86 -8.49
C VAL A 80 3.38 15.45 -7.24
N MET A 81 2.11 15.16 -7.00
CA MET A 81 1.40 15.52 -5.76
C MET A 81 1.20 14.29 -4.88
N ILE A 82 1.70 14.34 -3.65
CA ILE A 82 1.52 13.32 -2.63
C ILE A 82 0.51 13.83 -1.61
N PHE A 83 -0.51 13.03 -1.32
CA PHE A 83 -1.38 13.23 -0.17
C PHE A 83 -0.70 12.59 1.05
N LEU A 84 -0.46 13.38 2.08
CA LEU A 84 0.38 13.00 3.21
C LEU A 84 -0.19 11.75 3.92
N PRO A 85 0.53 10.62 3.94
CA PRO A 85 0.08 9.45 4.71
C PRO A 85 0.30 9.68 6.20
N LYS A 86 -0.39 8.89 7.03
CA LYS A 86 -0.28 8.98 8.50
C LYS A 86 1.13 8.62 9.01
N ALA A 87 1.78 7.64 8.37
CA ALA A 87 3.08 7.12 8.81
C ALA A 87 4.25 7.87 8.15
N LYS A 88 5.21 8.30 8.97
CA LYS A 88 6.40 9.04 8.52
C LYS A 88 7.26 8.25 7.53
N THR A 89 7.51 6.96 7.81
CA THR A 89 8.34 6.10 6.96
C THR A 89 7.68 5.83 5.60
N HIS A 90 6.35 5.66 5.59
CA HIS A 90 5.58 5.55 4.36
C HIS A 90 5.70 6.82 3.52
N PHE A 91 5.60 8.00 4.14
CA PHE A 91 5.83 9.27 3.44
C PHE A 91 7.24 9.38 2.85
N GLN A 92 8.28 8.94 3.56
CA GLN A 92 9.65 8.90 3.03
C GLN A 92 9.76 8.00 1.78
N MET A 93 9.08 6.85 1.79
CA MET A 93 9.02 5.96 0.63
C MET A 93 8.35 6.64 -0.57
N LEU A 94 7.22 7.32 -0.34
CA LEU A 94 6.51 8.06 -1.40
C LEU A 94 7.33 9.24 -1.93
N LEU A 95 8.06 9.96 -1.08
CA LEU A 95 9.00 11.01 -1.52
C LEU A 95 10.09 10.45 -2.43
N ARG A 96 10.62 9.26 -2.11
CA ARG A 96 11.62 8.61 -2.95
C ARG A 96 11.06 8.18 -4.31
N MET A 97 9.84 7.64 -4.35
CA MET A 97 9.12 7.37 -5.61
C MET A 97 8.93 8.65 -6.42
N ALA A 98 8.41 9.71 -5.80
CA ALA A 98 8.15 10.99 -6.46
C ALA A 98 9.43 11.63 -7.02
N ALA A 99 10.54 11.60 -6.26
CA ALA A 99 11.82 12.12 -6.73
C ALA A 99 12.36 11.38 -7.96
N SER A 100 12.21 10.05 -8.00
CA SER A 100 12.53 9.24 -9.19
C SER A 100 11.67 9.65 -10.40
N MET A 101 10.36 9.81 -10.18
CA MET A 101 9.40 10.17 -11.23
C MET A 101 9.67 11.55 -11.83
N VAL A 102 9.94 12.55 -11.00
CA VAL A 102 10.09 13.94 -11.48
C VAL A 102 11.52 14.27 -11.93
N GLY A 103 12.52 13.60 -11.35
CA GLY A 103 13.92 13.88 -11.61
C GLY A 103 14.36 15.31 -11.25
N GLN A 104 15.58 15.66 -11.65
CA GLN A 104 16.12 17.00 -11.44
C GLN A 104 15.27 18.06 -12.17
N ASN A 105 15.04 19.20 -11.51
CA ASN A 105 14.15 20.30 -11.92
C ASN A 105 12.66 19.98 -11.93
N GLY A 106 12.27 18.77 -11.52
CA GLY A 106 10.88 18.40 -11.28
C GLY A 106 10.37 18.90 -9.94
N ARG A 107 9.04 18.91 -9.74
CA ARG A 107 8.41 19.38 -8.50
C ARG A 107 7.70 18.27 -7.75
N ILE A 108 7.92 18.24 -6.44
CA ILE A 108 7.14 17.40 -5.53
C ILE A 108 6.27 18.32 -4.67
N HIS A 109 4.97 18.08 -4.74
CA HIS A 109 3.94 18.75 -3.97
C HIS A 109 3.42 17.81 -2.88
N VAL A 110 3.17 18.34 -1.69
CA VAL A 110 2.62 17.57 -0.58
C VAL A 110 1.46 18.34 0.02
N VAL A 111 0.29 17.71 0.06
CA VAL A 111 -0.91 18.23 0.70
C VAL A 111 -1.25 17.39 1.93
N GLY A 112 -1.60 18.06 3.03
CA GLY A 112 -2.02 17.37 4.24
C GLY A 112 -2.54 18.33 5.30
N GLU A 113 -3.19 17.77 6.32
CA GLU A 113 -3.70 18.54 7.44
C GLU A 113 -2.58 19.14 8.30
N ASN A 114 -2.79 20.34 8.81
CA ASN A 114 -1.84 21.08 9.66
C ASN A 114 -1.51 20.33 10.95
N LYS A 115 -2.49 19.60 11.49
CA LYS A 115 -2.32 18.72 12.66
C LYS A 115 -1.94 17.29 12.27
N GLY A 116 -1.94 16.95 10.98
CA GLY A 116 -1.57 15.64 10.43
C GLY A 116 -0.07 15.47 10.17
N GLY A 117 0.79 16.29 10.76
CA GLY A 117 2.24 16.13 10.65
C GLY A 117 2.92 16.87 9.49
N ILE A 118 2.21 17.76 8.76
CA ILE A 118 2.75 18.48 7.60
C ILE A 118 4.02 19.31 7.90
N LYS A 119 4.20 19.79 9.14
CA LYS A 119 5.45 20.46 9.55
C LYS A 119 6.66 19.53 9.52
N SER A 120 6.48 18.29 9.97
CA SER A 120 7.51 17.26 9.91
C SER A 120 7.76 16.80 8.48
N ALA A 121 6.73 16.86 7.62
CA ALA A 121 6.85 16.55 6.21
C ALA A 121 7.80 17.51 5.48
N ALA A 122 7.71 18.82 5.75
CA ALA A 122 8.63 19.81 5.18
C ALA A 122 10.10 19.46 5.44
N LYS A 123 10.45 19.12 6.68
CA LYS A 123 11.81 18.74 7.07
C LYS A 123 12.33 17.50 6.32
N LEU A 124 11.44 16.57 5.96
CA LEU A 124 11.80 15.39 5.17
C LEU A 124 11.98 15.72 3.68
N MET A 125 11.34 16.78 3.20
CA MET A 125 11.47 17.24 1.83
C MET A 125 12.76 18.06 1.61
N ASP A 126 13.32 18.66 2.66
CA ASP A 126 14.54 19.49 2.57
C ASP A 126 15.75 18.75 1.97
N GLN A 127 15.77 17.41 2.02
CA GLN A 127 16.82 16.60 1.37
C GLN A 127 16.78 16.64 -0.18
N TYR A 128 15.69 17.14 -0.76
CA TYR A 128 15.50 17.27 -2.21
C TYR A 128 15.70 18.71 -2.72
N GLY A 129 15.72 19.68 -1.80
CA GLY A 129 15.80 21.12 -2.11
C GLY A 129 15.02 21.97 -1.10
N PRO A 130 15.10 23.31 -1.19
CA PRO A 130 14.40 24.21 -0.29
C PRO A 130 12.88 24.10 -0.45
N THR A 131 12.18 23.89 0.67
CA THR A 131 10.73 23.79 0.70
C THR A 131 10.05 25.17 0.67
N GLN A 132 8.94 25.27 -0.06
CA GLN A 132 8.10 26.46 -0.15
C GLN A 132 6.67 26.11 0.24
N LYS A 133 6.12 26.87 1.20
CA LYS A 133 4.70 26.77 1.52
C LYS A 133 3.91 27.58 0.49
N VAL A 134 3.14 26.87 -0.34
CA VAL A 134 2.40 27.47 -1.47
C VAL A 134 1.04 28.01 -1.02
N ASP A 135 0.33 27.26 -0.19
CA ASP A 135 -0.99 27.65 0.29
C ASP A 135 -1.32 27.05 1.68
N SER A 136 -2.31 27.64 2.34
CA SER A 136 -2.85 27.21 3.62
C SER A 136 -4.34 27.56 3.69
N ALA A 137 -5.21 26.56 3.63
CA ALA A 137 -6.66 26.77 3.71
C ALA A 137 -7.33 25.60 4.44
N ARG A 138 -8.43 25.87 5.15
CA ARG A 138 -9.32 24.86 5.77
C ARG A 138 -8.58 23.78 6.57
N HIS A 139 -7.61 24.19 7.39
CA HIS A 139 -6.75 23.30 8.18
C HIS A 139 -5.79 22.41 7.39
N CYS A 140 -5.63 22.60 6.09
CA CYS A 140 -4.61 21.95 5.26
C CYS A 140 -3.51 22.93 4.83
N SER A 141 -2.35 22.38 4.49
CA SER A 141 -1.25 23.12 3.86
C SER A 141 -0.76 22.40 2.60
N LEU A 142 -0.33 23.18 1.61
CA LEU A 142 0.36 22.70 0.43
C LEU A 142 1.82 23.15 0.49
N ILE A 143 2.74 22.19 0.44
CA ILE A 143 4.18 22.41 0.44
C ILE A 143 4.75 21.89 -0.86
N THR A 144 5.68 22.63 -1.45
CA THR A 144 6.37 22.25 -2.70
C THR A 144 7.87 22.27 -2.51
N VAL A 145 8.56 21.34 -3.13
CA VAL A 145 10.01 21.38 -3.32
C VAL A 145 10.33 21.25 -4.81
N LEU A 146 11.29 22.04 -5.28
CA LEU A 146 11.94 21.84 -6.57
C LEU A 146 13.13 20.91 -6.34
N VAL A 147 13.17 19.80 -7.07
CA VAL A 147 14.25 18.81 -6.92
C VAL A 147 15.53 19.37 -7.55
N GLU A 148 16.52 19.71 -6.72
CA GLU A 148 17.75 20.40 -7.17
C GLU A 148 18.77 19.45 -7.80
N GLU A 149 18.84 18.21 -7.30
CA GLU A 149 19.84 17.21 -7.69
C GLU A 149 19.17 15.96 -8.30
N PRO A 150 19.86 15.23 -9.19
CA PRO A 150 19.37 13.94 -9.65
C PRO A 150 19.35 12.92 -8.49
N HIS A 151 18.28 12.14 -8.42
CA HIS A 151 18.15 11.03 -7.48
C HIS A 151 18.14 9.70 -8.23
N LEU A 152 18.66 8.63 -7.60
CA LEU A 152 18.56 7.28 -8.19
C LEU A 152 17.09 6.85 -8.28
N ALA A 153 16.85 5.87 -9.14
CA ALA A 153 15.58 5.19 -9.27
C ALA A 153 15.03 4.72 -7.90
N PHE A 154 13.71 4.57 -7.85
CA PHE A 154 13.06 3.93 -6.72
C PHE A 154 13.36 2.43 -6.76
N GLU A 155 14.07 1.93 -5.73
CA GLU A 155 14.41 0.52 -5.56
C GLU A 155 13.51 -0.08 -4.47
N PRO A 156 12.51 -0.92 -4.82
CA PRO A 156 11.55 -1.46 -3.84
C PRO A 156 12.24 -2.28 -2.74
N ASP A 157 13.28 -3.03 -3.10
CA ASP A 157 14.02 -3.90 -2.18
C ASP A 157 14.70 -3.13 -1.03
N ALA A 158 15.02 -1.84 -1.23
CA ALA A 158 15.58 -0.99 -0.18
C ALA A 158 14.57 -0.64 0.94
N TRP A 159 13.28 -0.92 0.71
CA TRP A 159 12.18 -0.63 1.62
C TRP A 159 11.48 -1.90 2.12
N LEU A 160 11.96 -3.07 1.69
CA LEU A 160 11.43 -4.35 2.11
C LEU A 160 12.22 -4.88 3.31
N ASP A 161 11.52 -5.09 4.42
CA ASP A 161 12.05 -5.79 5.58
C ASP A 161 11.52 -7.23 5.60
N MET A 162 12.36 -8.16 6.07
CA MET A 162 11.98 -9.55 6.29
C MET A 162 12.29 -9.93 7.74
N ASN A 163 11.26 -10.29 8.50
CA ASN A 163 11.40 -10.64 9.91
C ASN A 163 10.93 -12.08 10.17
N THR A 164 11.59 -12.78 11.07
CA THR A 164 11.13 -14.10 11.53
C THR A 164 10.25 -13.95 12.76
N TYR A 165 9.00 -14.39 12.67
CA TYR A 165 8.09 -14.45 13.81
C TYR A 165 8.03 -15.86 14.40
N HIS A 166 7.73 -15.94 15.69
CA HIS A 166 7.71 -17.19 16.45
C HIS A 166 6.47 -17.21 17.34
N VAL A 167 5.63 -18.23 17.21
CA VAL A 167 4.48 -18.47 18.10
C VAL A 167 4.29 -19.97 18.23
N GLU A 168 4.12 -20.48 19.46
CA GLU A 168 3.79 -21.89 19.74
C GLU A 168 4.67 -22.91 18.97
N GLY A 169 5.98 -22.64 18.90
CA GLY A 169 6.95 -23.50 18.22
C GLY A 169 6.94 -23.45 16.68
N THR A 170 6.08 -22.62 16.08
CA THR A 170 6.11 -22.32 14.64
C THR A 170 6.91 -21.06 14.41
N ALA A 171 7.88 -21.12 13.49
CA ALA A 171 8.64 -19.97 13.03
C ALA A 171 8.38 -19.75 11.54
N TRP A 172 8.22 -18.50 11.11
CA TRP A 172 7.95 -18.17 9.71
C TRP A 172 8.42 -16.77 9.35
N GLN A 173 8.73 -16.59 8.06
CA GLN A 173 9.22 -15.32 7.51
C GLN A 173 8.06 -14.40 7.17
N VAL A 174 8.15 -13.12 7.52
CA VAL A 174 7.14 -12.12 7.21
C VAL A 174 7.78 -10.92 6.53
N ALA A 175 7.31 -10.64 5.31
CA ALA A 175 7.68 -9.47 4.55
C ALA A 175 6.90 -8.25 5.05
N SER A 176 7.54 -7.09 5.10
CA SER A 176 6.85 -5.82 5.41
C SER A 176 7.47 -4.65 4.69
N MET A 177 6.64 -3.64 4.38
CA MET A 177 7.08 -2.36 3.83
C MET A 177 6.42 -1.21 4.63
N PRO A 178 7.01 -0.01 4.61
CA PRO A 178 6.38 1.17 5.19
C PRO A 178 4.96 1.41 4.64
N GLY A 179 3.98 1.47 5.53
CA GLY A 179 2.56 1.64 5.18
C GLY A 179 1.72 0.37 5.41
N VAL A 180 2.35 -0.79 5.60
CA VAL A 180 1.66 -2.02 6.06
C VAL A 180 1.52 -2.00 7.59
N PHE A 181 0.40 -2.53 8.10
CA PHE A 181 0.16 -2.67 9.54
C PHE A 181 1.23 -3.54 10.22
N SER A 182 1.55 -3.23 11.48
CA SER A 182 2.57 -3.92 12.28
C SER A 182 3.97 -3.97 11.63
N TYR A 183 4.39 -2.86 11.02
CA TYR A 183 5.74 -2.71 10.49
C TYR A 183 6.79 -2.92 11.60
N LYS A 184 7.58 -3.99 11.47
CA LYS A 184 8.75 -4.42 12.29
C LYS A 184 8.53 -5.33 13.49
N GLU A 185 7.32 -5.49 14.01
CA GLU A 185 7.07 -6.37 15.17
C GLU A 185 5.76 -7.14 15.01
N LEU A 186 5.65 -8.29 15.69
CA LEU A 186 4.39 -9.03 15.77
C LEU A 186 3.44 -8.29 16.72
N ASP A 187 2.26 -7.91 16.24
CA ASP A 187 1.23 -7.27 17.06
C ASP A 187 0.77 -8.23 18.17
N ALA A 188 0.68 -7.72 19.41
CA ALA A 188 0.31 -8.53 20.58
C ALA A 188 -1.12 -9.11 20.46
N GLY A 189 -2.03 -8.41 19.77
CA GLY A 189 -3.37 -8.93 19.47
C GLY A 189 -3.30 -10.10 18.50
N THR A 190 -2.48 -9.99 17.45
CA THR A 190 -2.20 -11.11 16.55
C THR A 190 -1.54 -12.28 17.28
N GLU A 191 -0.52 -12.05 18.11
CA GLU A 191 0.14 -13.12 18.88
C GLU A 191 -0.88 -13.89 19.74
N LEU A 192 -1.69 -13.17 20.53
CA LEU A 192 -2.73 -13.77 21.34
C LEU A 192 -3.77 -14.55 20.51
N LEU A 193 -4.16 -14.02 19.34
CA LEU A 193 -5.04 -14.73 18.42
C LEU A 193 -4.41 -16.05 17.98
N LEU A 194 -3.12 -16.05 17.60
CA LEU A 194 -2.41 -17.22 17.10
C LEU A 194 -2.20 -18.30 18.18
N GLU A 195 -1.99 -17.91 19.43
CA GLU A 195 -1.93 -18.82 20.59
C GLU A 195 -3.28 -19.48 20.88
N LYS A 196 -4.39 -18.78 20.62
CA LYS A 196 -5.76 -19.25 20.90
C LYS A 196 -6.48 -19.83 19.68
N LEU A 197 -5.79 -19.99 18.55
CA LEU A 197 -6.39 -20.55 17.34
C LEU A 197 -7.05 -21.90 17.62
N SER A 198 -8.27 -22.06 17.07
CA SER A 198 -9.03 -23.29 17.23
C SER A 198 -8.27 -24.49 16.65
N THR A 199 -8.29 -25.61 17.35
CA THR A 199 -7.75 -26.88 16.85
C THR A 199 -8.66 -27.55 15.83
N SER A 200 -9.83 -26.97 15.52
CA SER A 200 -10.87 -27.55 14.67
C SER A 200 -11.08 -26.79 13.35
N LEU A 201 -10.07 -26.06 12.87
CA LEU A 201 -10.16 -25.37 11.57
C LEU A 201 -10.29 -26.38 10.43
N SER A 202 -11.15 -26.08 9.46
CA SER A 202 -11.38 -26.94 8.30
C SER A 202 -11.79 -26.14 7.06
N GLY A 203 -11.59 -26.72 5.88
CA GLY A 203 -12.04 -26.16 4.62
C GLY A 203 -11.26 -24.91 4.18
N GLU A 204 -11.98 -23.97 3.56
CA GLU A 204 -11.46 -22.69 3.10
C GLU A 204 -11.66 -21.60 4.15
N ILE A 205 -10.65 -20.77 4.35
CA ILE A 205 -10.62 -19.72 5.36
C ILE A 205 -10.32 -18.38 4.69
N LEU A 206 -10.97 -17.32 5.16
CA LEU A 206 -10.64 -15.94 4.79
C LEU A 206 -9.85 -15.26 5.90
N ASP A 207 -8.65 -14.77 5.58
CA ASP A 207 -7.92 -13.78 6.38
C ASP A 207 -8.35 -12.38 5.92
N PHE A 208 -9.17 -11.72 6.75
CA PHE A 208 -9.79 -10.44 6.45
C PHE A 208 -8.99 -9.27 7.04
N ALA A 209 -8.64 -8.30 6.19
CA ALA A 209 -7.65 -7.26 6.48
C ALA A 209 -6.30 -7.89 6.82
N CYS A 210 -5.78 -8.70 5.88
CA CYS A 210 -4.68 -9.62 6.12
C CYS A 210 -3.32 -8.95 6.38
N GLY A 211 -3.16 -7.66 6.06
CA GLY A 211 -1.89 -6.95 6.22
C GLY A 211 -0.74 -7.66 5.50
N ALA A 212 0.31 -8.01 6.23
CA ALA A 212 1.47 -8.72 5.70
C ALA A 212 1.28 -10.24 5.54
N GLY A 213 0.06 -10.77 5.76
CA GLY A 213 -0.24 -12.20 5.63
C GLY A 213 0.26 -13.03 6.82
N VAL A 214 0.42 -12.39 7.99
CA VAL A 214 0.97 -13.00 9.21
C VAL A 214 0.09 -14.16 9.70
N ILE A 215 -1.21 -13.93 9.78
CA ILE A 215 -2.17 -14.91 10.31
C ILE A 215 -2.32 -16.06 9.31
N ALA A 216 -2.54 -15.74 8.04
CA ALA A 216 -2.68 -16.74 7.00
C ALA A 216 -1.48 -17.69 6.89
N SER A 217 -0.26 -17.15 6.84
CA SER A 217 0.96 -17.96 6.72
C SER A 217 1.16 -18.89 7.91
N TYR A 218 0.93 -18.42 9.14
CA TYR A 218 0.97 -19.27 10.34
C TYR A 218 -0.06 -20.42 10.26
N ILE A 219 -1.31 -20.11 9.92
CA ILE A 219 -2.38 -21.12 9.83
C ILE A 219 -2.02 -22.19 8.80
N MET A 220 -1.52 -21.79 7.63
CA MET A 220 -1.15 -22.72 6.56
C MET A 220 0.04 -23.60 6.92
N LEU A 221 1.05 -23.07 7.65
CA LEU A 221 2.17 -23.87 8.14
C LEU A 221 1.73 -24.89 9.20
N LYS A 222 0.85 -24.48 10.11
CA LYS A 222 0.34 -25.35 11.17
C LYS A 222 -0.66 -26.38 10.65
N TYR A 223 -1.43 -26.03 9.62
CA TYR A 223 -2.47 -26.87 9.03
C TYR A 223 -2.36 -26.91 7.49
N PRO A 224 -1.42 -27.69 6.93
CA PRO A 224 -1.13 -27.70 5.49
C PRO A 224 -2.27 -28.16 4.56
N HIS A 225 -3.34 -28.71 5.13
CA HIS A 225 -4.53 -29.16 4.40
C HIS A 225 -5.56 -28.05 4.19
N LEU A 226 -5.41 -26.89 4.86
CA LEU A 226 -6.31 -25.76 4.74
C LEU A 226 -5.96 -24.92 3.52
N LYS A 227 -6.99 -24.33 2.91
CA LYS A 227 -6.83 -23.37 1.81
C LYS A 227 -7.27 -21.99 2.29
N LEU A 228 -6.44 -21.00 2.03
CA LEU A 228 -6.70 -19.64 2.49
C LEU A 228 -6.94 -18.69 1.33
N HIS A 229 -7.80 -17.72 1.60
CA HIS A 229 -7.98 -16.49 0.85
C HIS A 229 -7.57 -15.34 1.75
N LEU A 230 -6.93 -14.32 1.20
CA LEU A 230 -6.56 -13.14 1.96
C LEU A 230 -7.15 -11.92 1.28
N THR A 231 -7.74 -10.99 2.03
CA THR A 231 -8.28 -9.74 1.48
C THR A 231 -7.74 -8.53 2.23
N ASP A 232 -7.35 -7.50 1.49
CA ASP A 232 -6.92 -6.22 2.05
C ASP A 232 -7.23 -5.09 1.08
N VAL A 233 -7.42 -3.88 1.61
CA VAL A 233 -7.59 -2.67 0.79
C VAL A 233 -6.24 -2.15 0.29
N SER A 234 -5.14 -2.46 0.98
CA SER A 234 -3.83 -1.92 0.68
C SER A 234 -3.07 -2.75 -0.36
N ALA A 235 -2.60 -2.10 -1.41
CA ALA A 235 -1.71 -2.71 -2.39
C ALA A 235 -0.40 -3.20 -1.76
N LEU A 236 0.12 -2.46 -0.77
CA LEU A 236 1.32 -2.84 -0.02
C LEU A 236 1.08 -4.09 0.84
N ALA A 237 -0.10 -4.22 1.45
CA ALA A 237 -0.49 -5.41 2.21
C ALA A 237 -0.61 -6.64 1.30
N VAL A 238 -1.31 -6.52 0.16
CA VAL A 238 -1.41 -7.59 -0.84
C VAL A 238 -0.02 -8.03 -1.32
N TYR A 239 0.86 -7.06 -1.63
CA TYR A 239 2.23 -7.32 -2.04
C TYR A 239 3.05 -8.05 -0.96
N CYS A 240 3.04 -7.53 0.28
CA CYS A 240 3.79 -8.14 1.38
C CYS A 240 3.24 -9.52 1.74
N SER A 241 1.91 -9.71 1.71
CA SER A 241 1.26 -11.01 1.89
C SER A 241 1.76 -12.03 0.86
N ALA A 242 1.86 -11.64 -0.43
CA ALA A 242 2.39 -12.53 -1.46
C ALA A 242 3.83 -12.95 -1.20
N LEU A 243 4.69 -12.00 -0.82
CA LEU A 243 6.09 -12.29 -0.49
C LEU A 243 6.23 -13.15 0.77
N THR A 244 5.45 -12.86 1.82
CA THR A 244 5.35 -13.70 3.02
C THR A 244 4.97 -15.13 2.64
N LEU A 245 3.96 -15.33 1.80
CA LEU A 245 3.57 -16.67 1.36
C LEU A 245 4.71 -17.35 0.59
N ALA A 246 5.34 -16.65 -0.36
CA ALA A 246 6.43 -17.19 -1.17
C ALA A 246 7.64 -17.63 -0.33
N GLU A 247 8.08 -16.81 0.64
CA GLU A 247 9.21 -17.12 1.52
C GLU A 247 8.97 -18.34 2.43
N ASN A 248 7.71 -18.66 2.70
CA ASN A 248 7.34 -19.85 3.48
C ASN A 248 6.90 -21.04 2.60
N GLY A 249 7.08 -20.97 1.28
CA GLY A 249 6.70 -22.03 0.35
C GLY A 249 5.18 -22.26 0.26
N LEU A 250 4.40 -21.21 0.51
CA LEU A 250 2.94 -21.22 0.52
C LEU A 250 2.39 -20.50 -0.72
N ALA A 251 1.11 -20.75 -1.03
CA ALA A 251 0.39 -20.02 -2.06
C ALA A 251 -1.10 -19.90 -1.70
N ALA A 252 -1.68 -18.75 -2.01
CA ALA A 252 -3.09 -18.45 -1.77
C ALA A 252 -3.64 -17.48 -2.82
N THR A 253 -4.96 -17.31 -2.84
CA THR A 253 -5.59 -16.23 -3.61
C THR A 253 -5.67 -14.98 -2.73
N LEU A 254 -5.15 -13.88 -3.25
CA LEU A 254 -5.17 -12.57 -2.62
C LEU A 254 -6.23 -11.71 -3.28
N TYR A 255 -6.92 -10.88 -2.52
CA TYR A 255 -7.95 -9.98 -2.99
C TYR A 255 -7.61 -8.55 -2.56
N ALA A 256 -7.54 -7.65 -3.53
CA ALA A 256 -7.61 -6.21 -3.28
C ALA A 256 -9.09 -5.80 -3.31
N ALA A 257 -9.62 -5.37 -2.16
CA ALA A 257 -11.03 -5.02 -2.02
C ALA A 257 -11.25 -4.03 -0.86
N ASP A 258 -12.32 -3.23 -0.96
CA ASP A 258 -12.88 -2.55 0.21
C ASP A 258 -13.75 -3.53 0.99
N GLY A 259 -13.24 -3.98 2.14
CA GLY A 259 -13.88 -5.02 2.93
C GLY A 259 -14.07 -6.33 2.16
N LEU A 260 -15.33 -6.76 2.01
CA LEU A 260 -15.71 -7.99 1.32
C LEU A 260 -16.33 -7.73 -0.06
N HIS A 261 -16.28 -6.50 -0.56
CA HIS A 261 -16.81 -6.18 -1.88
C HIS A 261 -16.12 -7.05 -2.95
N GLY A 262 -16.93 -7.65 -3.84
CA GLY A 262 -16.44 -8.55 -4.90
C GLY A 262 -15.96 -9.94 -4.44
N PHE A 263 -15.82 -10.20 -3.15
CA PHE A 263 -15.50 -11.54 -2.64
C PHE A 263 -16.72 -12.46 -2.68
N THR A 264 -16.67 -13.51 -3.50
CA THR A 264 -17.82 -14.40 -3.78
C THR A 264 -17.66 -15.82 -3.26
N GLN A 265 -16.49 -16.16 -2.70
CA GLN A 265 -16.22 -17.51 -2.21
C GLN A 265 -16.95 -17.77 -0.88
N LYS A 266 -17.38 -19.02 -0.67
CA LYS A 266 -17.92 -19.46 0.62
C LYS A 266 -16.78 -20.05 1.44
N VAL A 267 -16.53 -19.46 2.60
CA VAL A 267 -15.52 -19.93 3.55
C VAL A 267 -16.17 -20.49 4.81
N GLN A 268 -15.49 -21.43 5.46
CA GLN A 268 -15.95 -22.04 6.72
C GLN A 268 -15.58 -21.16 7.92
N HIS A 269 -14.49 -20.40 7.81
CA HIS A 269 -13.99 -19.53 8.86
C HIS A 269 -13.52 -18.19 8.29
N ILE A 270 -13.68 -17.13 9.08
CA ILE A 270 -13.07 -15.83 8.85
C ILE A 270 -12.19 -15.53 10.05
N VAL A 271 -10.93 -15.19 9.80
CA VAL A 271 -9.97 -14.73 10.80
C VAL A 271 -9.60 -13.29 10.50
N THR A 272 -9.42 -12.47 11.53
CA THR A 272 -9.08 -11.06 11.35
C THR A 272 -8.47 -10.48 12.62
N ASN A 273 -7.52 -9.57 12.46
CA ASN A 273 -7.12 -8.62 13.48
C ASN A 273 -7.31 -7.21 12.91
N PRO A 274 -8.53 -6.65 12.98
CA PRO A 274 -8.85 -5.41 12.30
C PRO A 274 -8.13 -4.22 12.97
N PRO A 275 -7.84 -3.14 12.22
CA PRO A 275 -7.19 -1.96 12.77
C PRO A 275 -8.04 -1.31 13.87
N PHE A 276 -7.38 -0.82 14.92
CA PHE A 276 -8.02 -0.02 15.97
C PHE A 276 -8.11 1.46 15.53
N HIS A 277 -9.20 2.15 15.91
CA HIS A 277 -9.41 3.58 15.68
C HIS A 277 -9.10 4.41 16.92
#